data_AF-A0A4Q3U6G0-F1
#
_entry.id   AF-A0A4Q3U6G0-F1
#
_cell.length_a   1.000
_cell.length_b   1.000
_cell.length_c   1.000
_cell.angle_alpha   90.00
_cell.angle_beta   90.00
_cell.angle_gamma   90.00
#
_symmetry.space_group_name_H-M   'P 1'
#
loop_
_entity.id
_entity.type
_entity.pdbx_description
1 polymer ?
#
loop_
_entity_poly.entity_id
_entity_poly.type
_entity_poly.pdbx_seq_one_letter_code
_entity_poly.pdbx_strand_id
1 'polypeptide(L)'
;MSIRPEAQAIVDDLTEEIQHCTKWAKHNYNWAQIIFILSVLSSSVAAILVGVGAQDWSAIGIPEVVGRLLLAILTGMPATFLLINNTMRFEEKAKWFWKKCRRCERYVRQLRDDPTSNVPVIAEEFSALSEELENEWPAFGASPSQPKKSGI
;
A
#
# COMPACT_ATOMS: atom_id res chain seq x y z
N MET A 1 -37.23 1.91 3.93
CA MET A 1 -37.02 0.67 3.15
C MET A 1 -36.32 -0.31 4.08
N SER A 2 -37.02 -1.33 4.55
CA SER A 2 -36.45 -2.33 5.46
C SER A 2 -35.62 -3.31 4.64
N ILE A 3 -34.33 -3.41 4.93
CA ILE A 3 -33.48 -4.45 4.36
C ILE A 3 -33.99 -5.79 4.90
N ARG A 4 -34.02 -6.83 4.06
CA ARG A 4 -34.44 -8.17 4.47
C ARG A 4 -33.43 -8.73 5.50
N PRO A 5 -33.86 -9.47 6.52
CA PRO A 5 -32.96 -9.95 7.58
C PRO A 5 -31.83 -10.82 7.03
N GLU A 6 -32.10 -11.60 5.97
CA GLU A 6 -31.12 -12.40 5.22
C GLU A 6 -30.07 -11.55 4.47
N ALA A 7 -30.46 -10.37 3.98
CA ALA A 7 -29.55 -9.44 3.32
C ALA A 7 -28.73 -8.63 4.33
N GLN A 8 -29.25 -8.44 5.56
CA GLN A 8 -28.59 -7.67 6.60
C GLN A 8 -27.26 -8.31 7.04
N ALA A 9 -27.24 -9.63 7.24
CA ALA A 9 -26.02 -10.35 7.61
C ALA A 9 -24.90 -10.18 6.57
N ILE A 10 -25.24 -10.30 5.28
CA ILE A 10 -24.27 -10.14 4.18
C ILE A 10 -23.80 -8.69 4.07
N VAL A 11 -24.69 -7.72 4.28
CA VAL A 11 -24.34 -6.31 4.31
C VAL A 11 -23.38 -6.01 5.46
N ASP A 12 -23.59 -6.59 6.63
CA ASP A 12 -22.72 -6.42 7.79
C ASP A 12 -21.32 -7.00 7.53
N ASP A 13 -21.24 -8.23 7.00
CA ASP A 13 -19.97 -8.88 6.58
C ASP A 13 -19.21 -8.05 5.53
N LEU A 14 -19.92 -7.59 4.48
CA LEU A 14 -19.34 -6.72 3.45
C LEU A 14 -18.84 -5.39 4.03
N THR A 15 -19.56 -4.84 5.01
CA THR A 15 -19.21 -3.56 5.65
C THR A 15 -17.98 -3.72 6.53
N GLU A 16 -17.87 -4.81 7.28
CA GLU A 16 -16.67 -5.14 8.05
C GLU A 16 -15.45 -5.26 7.12
N GLU A 17 -15.59 -5.98 6.02
CA GLU A 17 -14.52 -6.17 5.03
C GLU A 17 -14.12 -4.84 4.36
N ILE A 18 -15.08 -3.96 4.05
CA ILE A 18 -14.83 -2.60 3.55
C ILE A 18 -14.02 -1.79 4.56
N GLN A 19 -14.38 -1.82 5.83
CA GLN A 19 -13.66 -1.08 6.88
C GLN A 19 -12.24 -1.61 7.06
N HIS A 20 -12.08 -2.93 7.07
CA HIS A 20 -10.78 -3.58 7.18
C HIS A 20 -9.89 -3.20 5.99
N CYS A 21 -10.38 -3.37 4.75
CA CYS A 21 -9.66 -2.99 3.54
C CYS A 21 -9.30 -1.50 3.52
N THR A 22 -10.20 -0.62 3.95
CA THR A 22 -9.96 0.83 3.96
C THR A 22 -8.89 1.24 4.97
N LYS A 23 -8.87 0.61 6.16
CA LYS A 23 -7.82 0.85 7.16
C LYS A 23 -6.45 0.45 6.62
N TRP A 24 -6.34 -0.75 6.04
CA TRP A 24 -5.09 -1.23 5.46
C TRP A 24 -4.66 -0.45 4.22
N ALA A 25 -5.58 -0.02 3.37
CA ALA A 25 -5.28 0.83 2.22
C ALA A 25 -4.64 2.16 2.65
N LYS A 26 -5.24 2.83 3.64
CA LYS A 26 -4.70 4.09 4.20
C LYS A 26 -3.35 3.89 4.87
N HIS A 27 -3.20 2.81 5.64
CA HIS A 27 -1.94 2.50 6.30
C HIS A 27 -0.80 2.27 5.31
N ASN A 28 -1.02 1.41 4.30
CA ASN A 28 -0.03 1.14 3.26
C ASN A 28 0.32 2.38 2.42
N TYR A 29 -0.66 3.23 2.10
CA TYR A 29 -0.42 4.47 1.38
C TYR A 29 0.41 5.46 2.20
N ASN A 30 0.09 5.63 3.49
CA ASN A 30 0.88 6.48 4.39
C ASN A 30 2.32 5.97 4.54
N TRP A 31 2.52 4.65 4.65
CA TRP A 31 3.87 4.07 4.71
C TRP A 31 4.67 4.32 3.43
N ALA A 32 4.04 4.19 2.26
CA ALA A 32 4.70 4.50 0.99
C ALA A 32 5.19 5.96 0.95
N GLN A 33 4.34 6.90 1.37
CA GLN A 33 4.71 8.33 1.44
C GLN A 33 5.76 8.62 2.52
N ILE A 34 5.68 7.98 3.69
CA ILE A 34 6.71 8.15 4.74
C ILE A 34 8.07 7.68 4.23
N ILE A 35 8.14 6.49 3.59
CA ILE A 35 9.39 5.96 3.03
C ILE A 35 9.93 6.88 1.93
N PHE A 36 9.05 7.42 1.08
CA PHE A 36 9.44 8.36 0.04
C PHE A 36 10.00 9.67 0.63
N ILE A 37 9.31 10.26 1.61
CA ILE A 37 9.76 11.48 2.30
C ILE A 37 11.09 11.24 3.01
N LEU A 38 11.24 10.12 3.72
CA LEU A 38 12.49 9.74 4.38
C LEU A 38 13.63 9.56 3.38
N SER A 39 13.38 8.98 2.22
CA SER A 39 14.37 8.85 1.14
C SER A 39 14.85 10.22 0.64
N VAL A 40 13.93 11.16 0.40
CA VAL A 40 14.25 12.51 -0.07
C VAL A 40 15.00 13.32 1.00
N LEU A 41 14.56 13.22 2.26
CA LEU A 41 15.23 13.89 3.38
C LEU A 41 16.62 13.32 3.62
N SER A 42 16.79 11.99 3.61
CA SER A 42 18.11 11.35 3.75
C SER A 42 19.07 11.79 2.64
N SER A 43 18.60 11.83 1.39
CA SER A 43 19.43 12.29 0.27
C SER A 43 19.81 13.76 0.39
N SER A 44 18.87 14.61 0.81
CA SER A 44 19.10 16.06 1.00
C SER A 44 20.09 16.31 2.14
N VAL A 45 19.93 15.65 3.27
CA VAL A 45 20.84 15.79 4.43
C VAL A 45 22.23 15.25 4.10
N ALA A 46 22.33 14.14 3.37
CA ALA A 46 23.61 13.61 2.91
C ALA A 46 24.33 14.59 1.97
N ALA A 47 23.61 15.19 1.01
CA ALA A 47 24.16 16.19 0.10
C ALA A 47 24.62 17.45 0.83
N ILE A 48 23.87 17.93 1.83
CA ILE A 48 24.25 19.09 2.65
C ILE A 48 25.49 18.77 3.49
N LEU A 49 25.55 17.59 4.14
CA LEU A 49 26.72 17.19 4.93
C LEU A 49 28.00 17.07 4.11
N VAL A 50 27.90 16.55 2.88
CA VAL A 50 29.03 16.49 1.94
C VAL A 50 29.39 17.90 1.45
N GLY A 51 28.40 18.72 1.09
CA GLY A 51 28.60 20.05 0.52
C GLY A 51 29.13 21.10 1.51
N VAL A 52 28.77 20.99 2.80
CA VAL A 52 29.28 21.86 3.88
C VAL A 52 30.71 21.48 4.29
N GLY A 53 31.28 20.43 3.71
CA GLY A 53 32.68 20.05 3.98
C GLY A 53 32.87 19.61 5.43
N ALA A 54 31.96 18.76 5.94
CA ALA A 54 32.11 18.08 7.22
C ALA A 54 33.28 17.07 7.17
N GLN A 55 34.50 17.54 6.93
CA GLN A 55 35.73 16.77 7.06
C GLN A 55 36.23 16.80 8.50
N ASP A 56 35.94 17.88 9.24
CA ASP A 56 36.32 18.04 10.65
C ASP A 56 35.19 17.62 11.60
N TRP A 57 34.92 16.31 11.66
CA TRP A 57 33.99 15.69 12.63
C TRP A 57 34.41 15.93 14.09
N SER A 58 35.71 16.22 14.30
CA SER A 58 36.30 16.59 15.59
C SER A 58 35.72 17.88 16.17
N ALA A 59 35.27 18.82 15.34
CA ALA A 59 34.68 20.10 15.78
C ALA A 59 33.31 19.93 16.48
N ILE A 60 32.63 18.80 16.23
CA ILE A 60 31.31 18.47 16.78
C ILE A 60 31.45 17.42 17.91
N GLY A 61 32.68 17.06 18.30
CA GLY A 61 32.96 16.07 19.34
C GLY A 61 32.65 14.63 18.92
N ILE A 62 32.52 14.36 17.62
CA ILE A 62 32.23 13.02 17.08
C ILE A 62 33.53 12.41 16.57
N PRO A 63 33.86 11.15 16.93
CA PRO A 63 35.02 10.46 16.39
C PRO A 63 34.95 10.38 14.85
N GLU A 64 36.04 10.67 14.16
CA GLU A 64 36.10 10.74 12.69
C GLU A 64 35.61 9.44 12.01
N VAL A 65 35.91 8.30 12.63
CA VAL A 65 35.44 6.97 12.20
C VAL A 65 33.91 6.86 12.26
N VAL A 66 33.29 7.38 13.32
CA VAL A 66 31.83 7.37 13.50
C VAL A 66 31.16 8.33 12.53
N GLY A 67 31.75 9.52 12.31
CA GLY A 67 31.25 10.49 11.35
C GLY A 67 31.23 9.97 9.92
N ARG A 68 32.31 9.32 9.48
CA ARG A 68 32.39 8.65 8.18
C ARG A 68 31.40 7.49 8.03
N LEU A 69 31.20 6.72 9.10
CA LEU A 69 30.20 5.63 9.12
C LEU A 69 28.78 6.19 8.97
N LEU A 70 28.44 7.26 9.69
CA LEU A 70 27.15 7.93 9.58
C LEU A 70 26.93 8.49 8.17
N LEU A 71 27.93 9.13 7.57
CA LEU A 71 27.84 9.64 6.20
C LEU A 71 27.63 8.51 5.18
N ALA A 72 28.35 7.39 5.33
CA ALA A 72 28.17 6.20 4.48
C ALA A 72 26.77 5.61 4.60
N ILE A 73 26.22 5.53 5.82
CA ILE A 73 24.85 5.06 6.06
C ILE A 73 23.83 6.03 5.45
N LEU A 74 24.03 7.34 5.63
CA LEU A 74 23.11 8.38 5.14
C LEU A 74 23.08 8.47 3.60
N THR A 75 24.22 8.23 2.95
CA THR A 75 24.33 8.20 1.49
C THR A 75 23.78 6.90 0.89
N GLY A 76 23.85 5.78 1.60
CA GLY A 76 23.26 4.50 1.18
C GLY A 76 21.77 4.34 1.49
N MET A 77 21.23 5.12 2.43
CA MET A 77 19.83 5.04 2.87
C MET A 77 18.81 5.29 1.74
N PRO A 78 18.96 6.31 0.86
CA PRO A 78 18.01 6.59 -0.21
C PRO A 78 17.85 5.41 -1.18
N ALA A 79 18.97 4.78 -1.57
CA ALA A 79 18.95 3.61 -2.44
C ALA A 79 18.25 2.42 -1.76
N THR A 80 18.49 2.24 -0.46
CA THR A 80 17.84 1.19 0.34
C THR A 80 16.34 1.45 0.47
N PHE A 81 15.91 2.69 0.69
CA PHE A 81 14.48 3.05 0.77
C PHE A 81 13.76 2.89 -0.57
N LEU A 82 14.40 3.23 -1.68
CA LEU A 82 13.86 2.97 -3.02
C LEU A 82 13.71 1.47 -3.29
N LEU A 83 14.70 0.67 -2.89
CA LEU A 83 14.62 -0.80 -2.98
C LEU A 83 13.50 -1.35 -2.08
N ILE A 84 13.37 -0.86 -0.84
CA ILE A 84 12.28 -1.26 0.07
C ILE A 84 10.92 -0.90 -0.54
N ASN A 85 10.77 0.31 -1.10
CA ASN A 85 9.51 0.71 -1.73
C ASN A 85 9.17 -0.17 -2.94
N ASN A 86 10.15 -0.46 -3.80
CA ASN A 86 9.97 -1.34 -4.97
C ASN A 86 9.70 -2.81 -4.58
N THR A 87 10.33 -3.32 -3.53
CA THR A 87 10.17 -4.72 -3.09
C THR A 87 8.87 -4.94 -2.32
N MET A 88 8.50 -3.99 -1.45
CA MET A 88 7.27 -4.09 -0.66
C MET A 88 6.01 -3.77 -1.46
N ARG A 89 6.14 -3.04 -2.58
CA ARG A 89 5.06 -2.63 -3.50
C ARG A 89 3.86 -2.06 -2.74
N PHE A 90 4.12 -1.23 -1.72
CA PHE A 90 3.08 -0.67 -0.85
C PHE A 90 1.99 0.08 -1.63
N GLU A 91 2.37 0.77 -2.71
CA GLU A 91 1.43 1.46 -3.58
C GLU A 91 0.47 0.48 -4.30
N GLU A 92 0.98 -0.66 -4.77
CA GLU A 92 0.16 -1.66 -5.42
C GLU A 92 -0.74 -2.40 -4.45
N LYS A 93 -0.22 -2.71 -3.25
CA LYS A 93 -1.04 -3.24 -2.14
C LYS A 93 -2.17 -2.28 -1.79
N ALA A 94 -1.88 -0.98 -1.69
CA ALA A 94 -2.90 0.04 -1.45
C ALA A 94 -3.94 0.09 -2.59
N LYS A 95 -3.51 0.08 -3.86
CA LYS A 95 -4.41 0.03 -5.03
C LYS A 95 -5.30 -1.21 -5.01
N TRP A 96 -4.74 -2.37 -4.63
CA TRP A 96 -5.49 -3.61 -4.49
C TRP A 96 -6.58 -3.51 -3.43
N PHE A 97 -6.25 -3.00 -2.22
CA PHE A 97 -7.24 -2.81 -1.16
C PHE A 97 -8.34 -1.82 -1.57
N TRP A 98 -8.00 -0.74 -2.30
CA TRP A 98 -8.99 0.19 -2.83
C TRP A 98 -9.88 -0.44 -3.91
N LYS A 99 -9.33 -1.30 -4.78
CA LYS A 99 -10.09 -2.05 -5.78
C LYS A 99 -11.08 -3.02 -5.12
N LYS A 100 -10.63 -3.75 -4.08
CA LYS A 100 -11.47 -4.64 -3.27
C LYS A 100 -12.61 -3.86 -2.59
N CYS A 101 -12.27 -2.78 -1.88
CA CYS A 101 -13.25 -1.91 -1.20
C CYS A 101 -14.34 -1.38 -2.15
N ARG A 102 -13.96 -0.83 -3.32
CA ARG A 102 -14.93 -0.32 -4.31
C ARG A 102 -15.85 -1.40 -4.88
N ARG A 103 -15.36 -2.63 -5.04
CA ARG A 103 -16.17 -3.77 -5.48
C ARG A 103 -17.17 -4.17 -4.40
N CYS A 104 -16.74 -4.26 -3.13
CA CYS A 104 -17.65 -4.51 -2.01
C CYS A 104 -18.72 -3.42 -1.86
N GLU A 105 -18.36 -2.13 -2.00
CA GLU A 105 -19.33 -1.03 -1.95
C GLU A 105 -20.41 -1.14 -3.04
N ARG A 106 -20.09 -1.68 -4.22
CA ARG A 106 -21.07 -1.91 -5.29
C ARG A 106 -22.10 -2.97 -4.88
N TYR A 107 -21.65 -4.06 -4.26
CA TYR A 107 -22.54 -5.12 -3.78
C TYR A 107 -23.45 -4.63 -2.65
N VAL A 108 -22.92 -3.83 -1.72
CA VAL A 108 -23.74 -3.20 -0.67
C VAL A 108 -24.82 -2.28 -1.27
N ARG A 109 -24.47 -1.49 -2.30
CA ARG A 109 -25.45 -0.64 -2.99
C ARG A 109 -26.50 -1.46 -3.74
N GLN A 110 -26.11 -2.55 -4.39
CA GLN A 110 -27.06 -3.46 -5.05
C GLN A 110 -28.04 -4.08 -4.04
N LEU A 111 -27.55 -4.58 -2.91
CA LEU A 111 -28.40 -5.16 -1.86
C LEU A 111 -29.32 -4.14 -1.17
N ARG A 112 -28.91 -2.87 -1.12
CA ARG A 112 -29.67 -1.79 -0.49
C ARG A 112 -30.71 -1.17 -1.43
N ASP A 113 -30.33 -0.91 -2.68
CA ASP A 113 -31.10 -0.10 -3.62
C ASP A 113 -31.96 -0.96 -4.57
N ASP A 114 -31.64 -2.25 -4.76
CA ASP A 114 -32.42 -3.17 -5.58
C ASP A 114 -33.19 -4.19 -4.72
N PRO A 115 -34.52 -4.05 -4.56
CA PRO A 115 -35.33 -4.99 -3.79
C PRO A 115 -35.46 -6.37 -4.44
N THR A 116 -35.13 -6.52 -5.73
CA THR A 116 -35.18 -7.79 -6.48
C THR A 116 -33.85 -8.55 -6.44
N SER A 117 -32.83 -8.00 -5.81
CA SER A 117 -31.51 -8.61 -5.72
C SER A 117 -31.57 -10.01 -5.09
N ASN A 118 -31.00 -10.99 -5.76
CA ASN A 118 -30.95 -12.36 -5.28
C ASN A 118 -29.73 -12.54 -4.36
N VAL A 119 -29.97 -12.49 -3.05
CA VAL A 119 -28.97 -12.58 -1.98
C VAL A 119 -27.97 -13.74 -2.17
N PRO A 120 -28.38 -14.98 -2.50
CA PRO A 120 -27.43 -16.08 -2.72
C PRO A 120 -26.52 -15.88 -3.93
N VAL A 121 -27.01 -15.23 -5.00
CA VAL A 121 -26.21 -14.96 -6.21
C VAL A 121 -25.12 -13.93 -5.88
N ILE A 122 -25.44 -12.89 -5.11
CA ILE A 122 -24.47 -11.87 -4.69
C ILE A 122 -23.42 -12.47 -3.75
N ALA A 123 -23.81 -13.41 -2.89
CA ALA A 123 -22.86 -14.12 -2.04
C ALA A 123 -21.86 -14.96 -2.86
N GLU A 124 -22.35 -15.70 -3.85
CA GLU A 124 -21.51 -16.50 -4.75
C GLU A 124 -20.58 -15.63 -5.60
N GLU A 125 -21.11 -14.53 -6.16
CA GLU A 125 -20.30 -13.55 -6.89
C GLU A 125 -19.23 -12.90 -6.00
N PHE A 126 -19.55 -12.62 -4.74
CA PHE A 126 -18.59 -12.07 -3.78
C PHE A 126 -17.48 -13.08 -3.44
N SER A 127 -17.81 -14.37 -3.27
CA SER A 127 -16.83 -15.43 -3.07
C SER A 127 -15.91 -15.58 -4.28
N ALA A 128 -16.46 -15.65 -5.50
CA ALA A 128 -15.68 -15.74 -6.73
C ALA A 128 -14.77 -14.51 -6.94
N LEU A 129 -15.27 -13.33 -6.61
CA LEU A 129 -14.51 -12.08 -6.70
C LEU A 129 -13.41 -11.98 -5.63
N SER A 130 -13.65 -12.55 -4.45
CA SER A 130 -12.62 -12.66 -3.41
C SER A 130 -11.48 -13.58 -3.86
N GLU A 131 -11.81 -14.71 -4.48
CA GLU A 131 -10.81 -15.63 -5.06
C GLU A 131 -10.05 -14.98 -6.24
N GLU A 132 -10.74 -14.26 -7.13
CA GLU A 132 -10.09 -13.49 -8.22
C GLU A 132 -9.11 -12.46 -7.64
N LEU A 133 -9.53 -11.71 -6.62
CA LEU A 133 -8.70 -10.68 -6.00
C LEU A 133 -7.52 -11.28 -5.23
N GLU A 134 -7.69 -12.43 -4.56
CA GLU A 134 -6.57 -13.12 -3.91
C GLU A 134 -5.49 -13.55 -4.93
N ASN A 135 -5.91 -14.00 -6.11
CA ASN A 135 -5.00 -14.30 -7.21
C ASN A 135 -4.28 -13.05 -7.77
N GLU A 136 -4.92 -11.88 -7.71
CA GLU A 136 -4.30 -10.59 -8.07
C GLU A 136 -3.46 -9.97 -6.95
N TRP A 137 -3.33 -10.63 -5.79
CA TRP A 137 -2.58 -10.07 -4.67
C TRP A 137 -1.12 -9.84 -5.08
N PRO A 138 -0.56 -8.63 -4.88
CA PRO A 138 0.84 -8.36 -5.16
C PRO A 138 1.72 -9.04 -4.10
N ALA A 139 2.01 -10.32 -4.33
CA ALA A 139 2.87 -11.14 -3.51
C ALA A 139 4.32 -10.61 -3.50
N PHE A 140 5.03 -10.89 -2.42
CA PHE A 140 6.45 -10.59 -2.30
C PHE A 140 7.24 -11.27 -3.42
N GLY A 141 7.93 -10.49 -4.25
CA GLY A 141 8.76 -11.04 -5.33
C GLY A 141 8.01 -11.46 -6.60
N ALA A 142 6.72 -11.16 -6.73
CA ALA A 142 6.06 -11.26 -8.04
C ALA A 142 6.80 -10.32 -9.01
N SER A 143 7.44 -10.91 -10.03
CA SER A 143 8.14 -10.19 -11.10
C SER A 143 7.23 -9.06 -11.61
N PRO A 144 7.75 -7.83 -11.85
CA PRO A 144 6.92 -6.73 -12.32
C PRO A 144 6.11 -7.25 -13.50
N SER A 145 4.78 -7.21 -13.37
CA SER A 145 3.91 -7.66 -14.43
C SER A 145 4.25 -6.80 -15.64
N GLN A 146 4.91 -7.40 -16.62
CA GLN A 146 5.23 -6.70 -17.86
C GLN A 146 3.92 -6.11 -18.36
N PRO A 147 3.89 -4.83 -18.76
CA PRO A 147 2.69 -4.24 -19.31
C PRO A 147 2.20 -5.18 -20.40
N LYS A 148 0.98 -5.73 -20.23
CA LYS A 148 0.34 -6.52 -21.29
C LYS A 148 0.37 -5.63 -22.53
N LYS A 149 1.16 -6.03 -23.54
CA LYS A 149 1.13 -5.39 -24.86
C LYS A 149 -0.34 -5.28 -25.25
N SER A 150 -0.83 -4.06 -25.45
CA SER A 150 -2.13 -3.85 -26.07
C SER A 150 -2.14 -4.63 -27.36
N GLY A 151 -3.17 -5.45 -27.55
CA GLY A 151 -3.25 -6.47 -28.58
C GLY A 151 -2.84 -5.99 -29.97
N ILE A 152 -2.21 -6.92 -30.70
CA ILE A 152 -2.36 -7.04 -32.15
C ILE A 152 -3.44 -8.10 -32.36
#